data_AF-A0A853IKC3-F1
#
_entry.id   AF-A0A853IKC3-F1
#
_cell.length_a   1.000
_cell.length_b   1.000
_cell.length_c   1.000
_cell.angle_alpha   90.00
_cell.angle_beta   90.00
_cell.angle_gamma   90.00
#
_symmetry.space_group_name_H-M   'P 1'
#
loop_
_entity.id
_entity.type
_entity.pdbx_description
1 polymer ?
#
loop_
_entity_poly.entity_id
_entity_poly.type
_entity_poly.pdbx_seq_one_letter_code
_entity_poly.pdbx_strand_id
1 'polypeptide(L)'
;MISVASQLIALISALYLIGNPIRQRKEIDQILKLAEGGYKNINKNICNIQTQEAITTIRDFCTKAFIAVAIALLPSTYWIKSQKLLIILSSLLIGTMIIRQSIQWIISHKKEFRTFARYGILVILSPLLILWIGNYSDMPQMPVDPKFISVVAEITGYKIPITLESQTIIFSIILLLGTTLIYLFTSAISFFILATVIAFIWTAKTTANVIDKAFPINNLQGLAVIIFTIATLISIFAK
;
A
#
# COMPACT_ATOMS: atom_id res chain seq x y z
N MET A 1 4.00 0.99 -34.35
CA MET A 1 4.95 2.08 -34.01
C MET A 1 4.26 3.33 -33.47
N ILE A 2 3.22 3.87 -34.14
CA ILE A 2 2.51 5.09 -33.71
C ILE A 2 1.94 4.97 -32.27
N SER A 3 1.35 3.83 -31.92
CA SER A 3 0.82 3.57 -30.57
C SER A 3 1.88 3.57 -29.45
N VAL A 4 3.11 3.12 -29.75
CA VAL A 4 4.21 3.09 -28.76
C VAL A 4 4.77 4.49 -28.53
N ALA A 5 4.96 5.25 -29.61
CA ALA A 5 5.42 6.63 -29.52
C ALA A 5 4.43 7.51 -28.74
N SER A 6 3.11 7.35 -28.98
CA SER A 6 2.10 8.10 -28.24
C SER A 6 2.03 7.74 -26.75
N GLN A 7 2.19 6.46 -26.40
CA GLN A 7 2.30 6.04 -24.99
C GLN A 7 3.52 6.67 -24.29
N LEU A 8 4.66 6.74 -24.98
CA LEU A 8 5.89 7.30 -24.43
C LEU A 8 5.79 8.82 -24.25
N ILE A 9 5.16 9.52 -25.20
CA ILE A 9 4.85 10.95 -25.07
C ILE A 9 3.89 11.19 -23.89
N ALA A 10 2.82 10.38 -23.77
CA ALA A 10 1.89 10.49 -22.65
C ALA A 10 2.60 10.26 -21.30
N LEU A 11 3.51 9.29 -21.22
CA LEU A 11 4.29 9.03 -20.01
C LEU A 11 5.17 10.23 -19.63
N ILE A 12 5.93 10.78 -20.57
CA ILE A 12 6.81 11.94 -20.33
C ILE A 12 5.98 13.16 -19.92
N SER A 13 4.87 13.43 -20.59
CA SER A 13 3.97 14.53 -20.24
C SER A 13 3.36 14.33 -18.84
N ALA A 14 2.95 13.12 -18.47
CA ALA A 14 2.45 12.83 -17.12
C ALA A 14 3.53 13.05 -16.06
N LEU A 15 4.76 12.56 -16.29
CA LEU A 15 5.89 12.77 -15.37
C LEU A 15 6.21 14.26 -15.21
N TYR A 16 6.13 15.04 -16.29
CA TYR A 16 6.29 16.50 -16.22
C TYR A 16 5.19 17.17 -15.38
N LEU A 17 3.92 16.85 -15.66
CA LEU A 17 2.77 17.42 -14.96
C LEU A 17 2.79 17.14 -13.46
N ILE A 18 3.27 15.96 -13.06
CA ILE A 18 3.44 15.59 -11.64
C ILE A 18 4.72 16.21 -11.08
N GLY A 19 5.82 16.18 -11.84
CA GLY A 19 7.14 16.64 -11.41
C GLY A 19 7.24 18.15 -11.18
N ASN A 20 6.51 18.97 -11.93
CA ASN A 20 6.59 20.42 -11.82
C ASN A 20 6.01 20.95 -10.47
N PRO A 21 4.80 20.56 -10.03
CA PRO A 21 4.32 20.85 -8.66
C PRO A 21 5.22 20.25 -7.57
N ILE A 22 5.79 19.06 -7.79
CA ILE A 22 6.70 18.41 -6.84
C ILE A 22 7.95 19.26 -6.61
N ARG A 23 8.57 19.79 -7.67
CA ARG A 23 9.77 20.62 -7.58
C ARG A 23 9.58 21.88 -6.74
N GLN A 24 8.36 22.42 -6.71
CA GLN A 24 8.06 23.64 -5.98
C GLN A 24 7.89 23.41 -4.46
N ARG A 25 7.85 22.15 -4.00
CA ARG A 25 7.66 21.79 -2.59
C ARG A 25 8.98 21.49 -1.89
N LYS A 26 9.34 22.34 -0.93
CA LYS A 26 10.59 22.22 -0.15
C LYS A 26 10.62 20.95 0.70
N GLU A 27 9.46 20.45 1.11
CA GLU A 27 9.32 19.25 1.94
C GLU A 27 9.74 18.00 1.16
N ILE A 28 9.39 17.92 -0.12
CA ILE A 28 9.75 16.77 -0.98
C ILE A 28 11.26 16.75 -1.24
N ASP A 29 11.87 17.92 -1.40
CA ASP A 29 13.32 18.05 -1.58
C ASP A 29 14.12 17.56 -0.37
N GLN A 30 13.59 17.73 0.85
CA GLN A 30 14.20 17.20 2.06
C GLN A 30 14.17 15.67 2.09
N ILE A 31 13.05 15.04 1.69
CA ILE A 31 12.98 13.57 1.59
C ILE A 31 13.95 13.02 0.58
N LEU A 32 14.06 13.64 -0.59
CA LEU A 32 14.98 13.17 -1.63
C LEU A 32 16.43 13.22 -1.15
N LYS A 33 16.84 14.30 -0.48
CA LYS A 33 18.19 14.40 0.14
C LYS A 33 18.41 13.37 1.24
N LEU A 34 17.38 13.08 2.04
CA LEU A 34 17.45 12.04 3.07
C LEU A 34 17.56 10.65 2.45
N ALA A 35 16.90 10.41 1.32
CA ALA A 35 16.95 9.17 0.57
C ALA A 35 18.29 8.95 -0.15
N GLU A 36 18.93 10.02 -0.63
CA GLU A 36 20.30 9.99 -1.17
C GLU A 36 21.33 9.50 -0.13
N GLY A 37 21.09 9.77 1.16
CA GLY A 37 21.89 9.26 2.28
C GLY A 37 21.64 7.81 2.68
N GLY A 38 20.76 7.09 1.97
CA GLY A 38 20.44 5.68 2.19
C GLY A 38 19.48 5.38 3.35
N TYR A 39 19.06 4.11 3.44
CA TYR A 39 18.02 3.64 4.38
C TYR A 39 18.33 3.94 5.86
N LYS A 40 19.60 3.86 6.27
CA LYS A 40 20.03 4.12 7.65
C LYS A 40 19.70 5.55 8.09
N ASN A 41 19.75 6.52 7.17
CA ASN A 41 19.37 7.90 7.43
C ASN A 41 17.85 8.10 7.45
N ILE A 42 17.11 7.43 6.58
CA ILE A 42 15.64 7.48 6.59
C ILE A 42 15.10 6.93 7.91
N ASN A 43 15.53 5.74 8.35
CA ASN A 43 15.01 5.14 9.59
C ASN A 43 15.34 5.97 10.84
N LYS A 44 16.55 6.56 10.90
CA LYS A 44 16.96 7.43 12.01
C LYS A 44 16.19 8.76 12.02
N ASN A 45 15.81 9.27 10.84
CA ASN A 45 15.18 10.57 10.67
C ASN A 45 13.65 10.52 10.50
N ILE A 46 13.02 9.36 10.34
CA ILE A 46 11.54 9.21 10.34
C ILE A 46 10.92 9.74 11.64
N CYS A 47 11.66 9.79 12.74
CA CYS A 47 11.24 10.39 14.00
C CYS A 47 11.40 11.92 14.04
N ASN A 48 12.12 12.53 13.10
CA ASN A 48 12.26 13.98 13.01
C ASN A 48 10.99 14.60 12.42
N ILE A 49 10.51 15.67 13.05
CA ILE A 49 9.28 16.39 12.68
C ILE A 49 9.27 16.75 11.18
N GLN A 50 10.39 17.26 10.65
CA GLN A 50 10.51 17.63 9.23
C GLN A 50 10.34 16.46 8.26
N THR A 51 10.87 15.28 8.60
CA THR A 51 10.72 14.08 7.76
C THR A 51 9.29 13.55 7.83
N GLN A 52 8.64 13.64 9.00
CA GLN A 52 7.23 13.28 9.14
C GLN A 52 6.31 14.20 8.34
N GLU A 53 6.53 15.52 8.37
CA GLU A 53 5.76 16.50 7.59
C GLU A 53 5.86 16.22 6.09
N ALA A 54 7.06 15.91 5.61
CA ALA A 54 7.27 15.60 4.21
C ALA A 54 6.62 14.27 3.80
N ILE A 55 6.71 13.21 4.62
CA ILE A 55 6.07 11.91 4.32
C ILE A 55 4.54 12.06 4.39
N THR A 56 4.05 12.90 5.30
CA THR A 56 2.64 13.28 5.40
C THR A 56 2.17 14.01 4.15
N THR A 57 2.97 14.90 3.59
CA THR A 57 2.66 15.60 2.32
C THR A 57 2.51 14.61 1.16
N ILE A 58 3.39 13.59 1.09
CA ILE A 58 3.28 12.50 0.09
C ILE A 58 1.98 11.71 0.32
N ARG A 59 1.68 11.33 1.56
CA ARG A 59 0.43 10.63 1.91
C ARG A 59 -0.80 11.42 1.48
N ASP A 60 -0.81 12.73 1.71
CA ASP A 60 -1.95 13.59 1.38
C ASP A 60 -2.11 13.75 -0.13
N PHE A 61 -1.02 13.79 -0.89
CA PHE A 61 -1.06 13.70 -2.35
C PHE A 61 -1.68 12.37 -2.82
N CYS A 62 -1.25 11.24 -2.26
CA CYS A 62 -1.84 9.93 -2.54
C CYS A 62 -3.32 9.87 -2.14
N THR A 63 -3.71 10.54 -1.05
CA THR A 63 -5.11 10.61 -0.60
C THR A 63 -5.97 11.40 -1.58
N LYS A 64 -5.47 12.52 -2.10
CA LYS A 64 -6.15 13.29 -3.15
C LYS A 64 -6.29 12.47 -4.44
N ALA A 65 -5.25 11.73 -4.84
CA ALA A 65 -5.32 10.83 -5.99
C ALA A 65 -6.35 9.71 -5.79
N PHE A 66 -6.38 9.09 -4.60
CA PHE A 66 -7.39 8.10 -4.24
C PHE A 66 -8.82 8.66 -4.35
N ILE A 67 -9.07 9.85 -3.78
CA ILE A 67 -10.38 10.52 -3.86
C ILE A 67 -10.74 10.81 -5.32
N ALA A 68 -9.81 11.32 -6.13
CA ALA A 68 -10.06 11.60 -7.54
C ALA A 68 -10.44 10.34 -8.32
N VAL A 69 -9.73 9.23 -8.11
CA VAL A 69 -10.05 7.94 -8.74
C VAL A 69 -11.40 7.41 -8.24
N ALA A 70 -11.68 7.52 -6.94
CA ALA A 70 -12.97 7.10 -6.37
C ALA A 70 -14.14 7.88 -6.97
N ILE A 71 -14.02 9.21 -7.10
CA ILE A 71 -15.02 10.07 -7.74
C ILE A 71 -15.18 9.70 -9.21
N ALA A 72 -14.10 9.43 -9.93
CA ALA A 72 -14.17 8.98 -11.34
C ALA A 72 -14.87 7.61 -11.48
N LEU A 73 -14.82 6.78 -10.45
CA LEU A 73 -15.45 5.46 -10.43
C LEU A 73 -16.96 5.53 -10.11
N LEU A 74 -17.44 6.54 -9.41
CA LEU A 74 -18.87 6.70 -9.07
C LEU A 74 -19.80 6.78 -10.31
N PRO A 75 -19.54 7.60 -11.34
CA PRO A 75 -20.35 7.59 -12.57
C PRO A 75 -20.00 6.40 -13.48
N SER A 76 -18.87 5.72 -13.26
CA SER A 76 -18.47 4.59 -14.10
C SER A 76 -19.48 3.44 -14.10
N THR A 77 -20.20 3.26 -12.99
CA THR A 77 -21.22 2.20 -12.85
C THR A 77 -22.44 2.39 -13.75
N TYR A 78 -22.66 3.60 -14.27
CA TYR A 78 -23.79 3.92 -15.15
C TYR A 78 -23.38 4.29 -16.58
N TRP A 79 -22.19 4.86 -16.77
CA TRP A 79 -21.78 5.46 -18.05
C TRP A 79 -20.64 4.72 -18.76
N ILE A 80 -19.81 3.98 -18.02
CA ILE A 80 -18.63 3.32 -18.59
C ILE A 80 -19.02 1.92 -19.08
N LYS A 81 -19.27 1.81 -20.40
CA LYS A 81 -19.51 0.53 -21.07
C LYS A 81 -18.24 -0.31 -21.29
N SER A 82 -17.06 0.29 -21.11
CA SER A 82 -15.78 -0.38 -21.33
C SER A 82 -15.30 -1.12 -20.07
N GLN A 83 -15.41 -2.45 -20.08
CA GLN A 83 -14.88 -3.32 -19.02
C GLN A 83 -13.40 -3.08 -18.73
N LYS A 84 -12.59 -2.81 -19.78
CA LYS A 84 -11.16 -2.55 -19.63
C LYS A 84 -10.89 -1.30 -18.80
N LEU A 85 -11.67 -0.24 -19.03
CA LEU A 85 -11.53 1.01 -18.29
C LEU A 85 -11.98 0.87 -16.83
N LEU A 86 -13.04 0.08 -16.58
CA LEU A 86 -13.47 -0.27 -15.24
C LEU A 86 -12.35 -0.99 -14.46
N ILE A 87 -11.75 -2.02 -15.06
CA ILE A 87 -10.64 -2.78 -14.44
C ILE A 87 -9.48 -1.84 -14.11
N ILE A 88 -9.07 -0.97 -15.04
CA ILE A 88 -7.99 -0.01 -14.82
C ILE A 88 -8.30 0.93 -13.65
N LEU A 89 -9.51 1.52 -13.62
CA LEU A 89 -9.92 2.42 -12.55
C LEU A 89 -10.00 1.71 -11.19
N SER A 90 -10.51 0.48 -11.14
CA SER A 90 -10.56 -0.32 -9.92
C SER A 90 -9.15 -0.70 -9.43
N SER A 91 -8.25 -1.08 -10.34
CA SER A 91 -6.85 -1.34 -9.99
C SER A 91 -6.14 -0.09 -9.47
N LEU A 92 -6.41 1.09 -10.08
CA LEU A 92 -5.89 2.37 -9.59
C LEU A 92 -6.43 2.72 -8.20
N LEU A 93 -7.72 2.46 -7.94
CA LEU A 93 -8.33 2.70 -6.64
C LEU A 93 -7.66 1.84 -5.55
N ILE A 94 -7.53 0.54 -5.81
CA ILE A 94 -6.87 -0.39 -4.89
C ILE A 94 -5.40 -0.02 -4.71
N GLY A 95 -4.69 0.29 -5.80
CA GLY A 95 -3.28 0.67 -5.75
C GLY A 95 -3.05 1.94 -4.93
N THR A 96 -3.86 2.98 -5.14
CA THR A 96 -3.75 4.22 -4.36
C THR A 96 -4.12 4.03 -2.89
N MET A 97 -5.09 3.15 -2.58
CA MET A 97 -5.42 2.77 -1.21
C MET A 97 -4.26 2.04 -0.52
N ILE A 98 -3.64 1.06 -1.19
CA ILE A 98 -2.48 0.31 -0.68
C ILE A 98 -1.32 1.27 -0.40
N ILE A 99 -0.99 2.14 -1.36
CA ILE A 99 0.08 3.14 -1.20
C ILE A 99 -0.19 4.03 0.02
N ARG A 100 -1.41 4.56 0.12
CA ARG A 100 -1.82 5.40 1.25
C ARG A 100 -1.68 4.66 2.59
N GLN A 101 -2.17 3.42 2.67
CA GLN A 101 -2.13 2.63 3.90
C GLN A 101 -0.70 2.29 4.30
N SER A 102 0.16 1.97 3.34
CA SER A 102 1.59 1.70 3.57
C SER A 102 2.33 2.93 4.11
N ILE A 103 2.10 4.11 3.54
CA ILE A 103 2.71 5.35 4.04
C ILE A 103 2.18 5.67 5.45
N GLN A 104 0.87 5.51 5.67
CA GLN A 104 0.25 5.71 6.98
C GLN A 104 0.84 4.78 8.04
N TRP A 105 1.07 3.51 7.67
CA TRP A 105 1.73 2.54 8.53
C TRP A 105 3.13 3.01 8.92
N ILE A 106 3.94 3.54 7.98
CA ILE A 106 5.30 4.01 8.29
C ILE A 106 5.28 5.19 9.27
N ILE A 107 4.43 6.19 9.02
CA ILE A 107 4.29 7.36 9.89
C ILE A 107 3.89 6.95 11.31
N SER A 108 2.93 6.02 11.42
CA SER A 108 2.29 5.66 12.69
C SER A 108 2.67 4.28 13.20
N HIS A 109 3.80 3.70 12.77
CA HIS A 109 4.10 2.26 12.96
C HIS A 109 4.00 1.80 14.42
N LYS A 110 4.40 2.63 15.40
CA LYS A 110 4.26 2.31 16.84
C LYS A 110 2.80 2.21 17.28
N LYS A 111 1.95 3.12 16.79
CA LYS A 111 0.51 3.13 17.08
C LYS A 111 -0.15 1.94 16.39
N GLU A 112 0.17 1.72 15.12
CA GLU A 112 -0.33 0.58 14.33
C GLU A 112 0.11 -0.75 14.94
N PHE A 113 1.35 -0.89 15.39
CA PHE A 113 1.83 -2.08 16.11
C PHE A 113 1.04 -2.31 17.39
N ARG A 114 0.80 -1.26 18.19
CA ARG A 114 0.02 -1.38 19.43
C ARG A 114 -1.42 -1.82 19.15
N THR A 115 -2.04 -1.24 18.12
CA THR A 115 -3.38 -1.61 17.68
C THR A 115 -3.40 -3.06 17.18
N PHE A 116 -2.45 -3.43 16.33
CA PHE A 116 -2.27 -4.79 15.82
C PHE A 116 -2.06 -5.80 16.94
N ALA A 117 -1.20 -5.50 17.92
CA ALA A 117 -0.95 -6.35 19.07
C ALA A 117 -2.21 -6.56 19.91
N ARG A 118 -3.01 -5.50 20.13
CA ARG A 118 -4.30 -5.62 20.83
C ARG A 118 -5.26 -6.54 20.09
N TYR A 119 -5.42 -6.37 18.78
CA TYR A 119 -6.26 -7.24 17.97
C TYR A 119 -5.71 -8.67 17.90
N GLY A 120 -4.40 -8.84 17.77
CA GLY A 120 -3.73 -10.13 17.78
C GLY A 120 -4.00 -10.88 19.09
N ILE A 121 -3.82 -10.22 20.23
CA ILE A 121 -4.15 -10.79 21.55
C ILE A 121 -5.62 -11.22 21.59
N LEU A 122 -6.56 -10.39 21.14
CA LEU A 122 -7.97 -10.77 21.11
C LEU A 122 -8.25 -11.97 20.21
N VAL A 123 -7.66 -12.02 19.02
CA VAL A 123 -7.81 -13.13 18.06
C VAL A 123 -7.21 -14.43 18.59
N ILE A 124 -6.09 -14.35 19.32
CA ILE A 124 -5.41 -15.53 19.89
C ILE A 124 -6.12 -16.02 21.15
N LEU A 125 -6.62 -15.09 21.98
CA LEU A 125 -7.35 -15.42 23.20
C LEU A 125 -8.80 -15.81 22.94
N SER A 126 -9.41 -15.40 21.82
CA SER A 126 -10.82 -15.70 21.57
C SER A 126 -11.14 -17.20 21.55
N PRO A 127 -10.36 -18.10 20.92
CA PRO A 127 -10.62 -19.54 21.00
C PRO A 127 -10.49 -20.07 22.43
N LEU A 128 -9.52 -19.57 23.22
CA LEU A 128 -9.31 -19.98 24.61
C LEU A 128 -10.45 -19.50 25.52
N LEU A 129 -10.95 -18.28 25.30
CA LEU A 129 -12.10 -17.74 26.01
C LEU A 129 -13.39 -18.50 25.66
N ILE A 130 -13.58 -18.85 24.39
CA ILE A 130 -14.72 -19.67 23.95
C ILE A 130 -14.67 -21.04 24.60
N LEU A 131 -13.50 -21.69 24.63
CA LEU A 131 -13.30 -22.96 25.32
C LEU A 131 -13.59 -22.84 26.81
N TRP A 132 -13.08 -21.80 27.46
CA TRP A 132 -13.30 -21.56 28.88
C TRP A 132 -14.79 -21.36 29.17
N ILE A 133 -15.49 -20.49 28.42
CA ILE A 133 -16.94 -20.28 28.57
C ILE A 133 -17.69 -21.60 28.34
N GLY A 134 -17.38 -22.34 27.27
CA GLY A 134 -18.02 -23.61 26.94
C GLY A 134 -17.74 -24.76 27.92
N ASN A 135 -16.78 -24.61 28.83
CA ASN A 135 -16.59 -25.55 29.95
C ASN A 135 -17.49 -25.22 31.15
N TYR A 136 -18.02 -23.99 31.25
CA TYR A 136 -18.93 -23.55 32.32
C TYR A 136 -20.38 -23.38 31.87
N SER A 137 -20.61 -23.21 30.58
CA SER A 137 -21.94 -23.19 29.97
C SER A 137 -22.25 -24.56 29.38
N ASP A 138 -23.51 -24.99 29.44
CA ASP A 138 -24.01 -26.18 28.72
C ASP A 138 -24.08 -25.95 27.20
N MET A 139 -23.17 -25.12 26.66
CA MET A 139 -23.09 -24.84 25.24
C MET A 139 -22.52 -26.06 24.51
N PRO A 140 -23.03 -26.37 23.31
CA PRO A 140 -22.45 -27.40 22.47
C PRO A 140 -20.98 -27.10 22.21
N GLN A 141 -20.10 -28.00 22.64
CA GLN A 141 -18.66 -27.88 22.41
C GLN A 141 -18.33 -28.20 20.95
N MET A 142 -17.27 -27.56 20.42
CA MET A 142 -16.74 -27.97 19.12
C MET A 142 -16.25 -29.41 19.19
N PRO A 143 -16.54 -30.24 18.17
CA PRO A 143 -16.00 -31.58 18.11
C PRO A 143 -14.46 -31.54 17.99
N VAL A 144 -13.80 -32.47 18.67
CA VAL A 144 -12.36 -32.71 18.49
C VAL A 144 -12.15 -33.33 17.12
N ASP A 145 -11.24 -32.78 16.33
CA ASP A 145 -10.77 -33.34 15.06
C ASP A 145 -9.44 -34.07 15.28
N PRO A 146 -9.45 -35.42 15.36
CA PRO A 146 -8.24 -36.20 15.58
C PRO A 146 -7.22 -36.04 14.46
N LYS A 147 -7.67 -35.76 13.22
CA LYS A 147 -6.78 -35.59 12.07
C LYS A 147 -5.97 -34.30 12.18
N PHE A 148 -6.60 -33.22 12.65
CA PHE A 148 -5.91 -31.97 12.89
C PHE A 148 -4.77 -32.14 13.91
N ILE A 149 -5.06 -32.80 15.03
CA ILE A 149 -4.06 -33.06 16.08
C ILE A 149 -2.97 -34.02 15.57
N SER A 150 -3.33 -35.06 14.83
CA SER A 150 -2.36 -36.04 14.32
C SER A 150 -1.38 -35.42 13.33
N VAL A 151 -1.83 -34.52 12.45
CA VAL A 151 -0.96 -33.79 11.51
C VAL A 151 0.06 -32.94 12.27
N VAL A 152 -0.37 -32.26 13.33
CA VAL A 152 0.53 -31.42 14.13
C VAL A 152 1.50 -32.27 14.95
N ALA A 153 1.05 -33.41 15.50
CA ALA A 153 1.90 -34.37 16.19
C ALA A 153 2.97 -34.97 15.26
N GLU A 154 2.63 -35.26 14.01
CA GLU A 154 3.57 -35.74 12.99
C GLU A 154 4.63 -34.68 12.63
N ILE A 155 4.21 -33.42 12.41
CA ILE A 155 5.12 -32.31 12.08
C ILE A 155 6.06 -32.00 13.23
N THR A 156 5.57 -32.00 14.46
CA THR A 156 6.34 -31.58 15.64
C THR A 156 7.13 -32.72 16.27
N GLY A 157 6.80 -33.98 15.97
CA GLY A 157 7.40 -35.17 16.59
C GLY A 157 6.95 -35.42 18.04
N TYR A 158 5.98 -34.64 18.56
CA TYR A 158 5.49 -34.77 19.92
C TYR A 158 4.19 -35.56 19.98
N LYS A 159 4.06 -36.39 21.03
CA LYS A 159 2.79 -37.04 21.35
C LYS A 159 1.86 -36.03 22.01
N ILE A 160 0.90 -35.53 21.24
CA ILE A 160 -0.10 -34.57 21.70
C ILE A 160 -1.40 -35.32 22.05
N PRO A 161 -2.00 -35.09 23.24
CA PRO A 161 -3.25 -35.74 23.60
C PRO A 161 -4.39 -35.25 22.69
N ILE A 162 -5.25 -36.17 22.27
CA ILE A 162 -6.39 -35.88 21.38
C ILE A 162 -7.54 -35.34 22.24
N THR A 163 -7.43 -34.06 22.62
CA THR A 163 -8.42 -33.36 23.45
C THR A 163 -8.78 -32.01 22.85
N LEU A 164 -9.93 -31.47 23.28
CA LEU A 164 -10.40 -30.18 22.82
C LEU A 164 -9.44 -29.05 23.23
N GLU A 165 -8.88 -29.12 24.43
CA GLU A 165 -7.88 -28.15 24.92
C GLU A 165 -6.65 -28.12 24.03
N SER A 166 -6.16 -29.31 23.66
CA SER A 166 -4.98 -29.44 22.80
C SER A 166 -5.25 -28.84 21.42
N GLN A 167 -6.42 -29.12 20.83
CA GLN A 167 -6.85 -28.52 19.56
C GLN A 167 -6.95 -26.99 19.64
N THR A 168 -7.57 -26.45 20.69
CA THR A 168 -7.73 -25.00 20.86
C THR A 168 -6.38 -24.31 21.05
N ILE A 169 -5.48 -24.88 21.84
CA ILE A 169 -4.12 -24.34 22.05
C ILE A 169 -3.35 -24.33 20.72
N ILE A 170 -3.35 -25.44 19.99
CA ILE A 170 -2.72 -25.53 18.67
C ILE A 170 -3.30 -24.47 17.72
N PHE A 171 -4.63 -24.35 17.66
CA PHE A 171 -5.29 -23.37 16.81
C PHE A 171 -4.90 -21.93 17.18
N SER A 172 -4.86 -21.59 18.48
CA SER A 172 -4.38 -20.29 18.97
C SER A 172 -2.92 -20.02 18.60
N ILE A 173 -2.04 -21.04 18.65
CA ILE A 173 -0.63 -20.93 18.21
C ILE A 173 -0.56 -20.66 16.70
N ILE A 174 -1.35 -21.37 15.90
CA ILE A 174 -1.42 -21.14 14.44
C ILE A 174 -1.90 -19.72 14.15
N LEU A 175 -2.92 -19.24 14.84
CA LEU A 175 -3.40 -17.85 14.71
C LEU A 175 -2.33 -16.83 15.11
N LEU A 176 -1.58 -17.07 16.20
CA LEU A 176 -0.47 -16.22 16.60
C LEU A 176 0.62 -16.16 15.52
N LEU A 177 1.02 -17.31 14.99
CA LEU A 177 2.01 -17.39 13.92
C LEU A 177 1.51 -16.68 12.65
N GLY A 178 0.27 -16.97 12.23
CA GLY A 178 -0.34 -16.37 11.04
C GLY A 178 -0.45 -14.85 11.15
N THR A 179 -0.95 -14.33 12.28
CA THR A 179 -1.03 -12.88 12.52
C THR A 179 0.35 -12.24 12.55
N THR A 180 1.33 -12.85 13.22
CA THR A 180 2.71 -12.34 13.25
C THR A 180 3.30 -12.28 11.84
N LEU A 181 3.14 -13.32 11.04
CA LEU A 181 3.59 -13.34 9.64
C LEU A 181 2.91 -12.25 8.82
N ILE A 182 1.59 -12.09 8.92
CA ILE A 182 0.85 -11.03 8.22
C ILE A 182 1.41 -9.65 8.56
N TYR A 183 1.72 -9.39 9.84
CA TYR A 183 2.31 -8.12 10.26
C TYR A 183 3.71 -7.91 9.66
N LEU A 184 4.57 -8.94 9.69
CA LEU A 184 5.91 -8.89 9.11
C LEU A 184 5.84 -8.63 7.59
N PHE A 185 4.96 -9.33 6.88
CA PHE A 185 4.75 -9.07 5.45
C PHE A 185 4.24 -7.66 5.18
N THR A 186 3.25 -7.19 5.94
CA THR A 186 2.69 -5.84 5.80
C THR A 186 3.75 -4.76 6.03
N SER A 187 4.60 -4.95 7.04
CA SER A 187 5.70 -4.03 7.33
C SER A 187 6.73 -3.99 6.21
N ALA A 188 7.17 -5.15 5.73
CA ALA A 188 8.13 -5.26 4.62
C ALA A 188 7.59 -4.61 3.33
N ILE A 189 6.34 -4.93 2.96
CA ILE A 189 5.67 -4.36 1.78
C ILE A 189 5.54 -2.84 1.91
N SER A 190 5.22 -2.33 3.10
CA SER A 190 5.04 -0.90 3.29
C SER A 190 6.33 -0.12 3.04
N PHE A 191 7.48 -0.62 3.53
CA PHE A 191 8.78 -0.01 3.25
C PHE A 191 9.13 -0.05 1.76
N PHE A 192 8.88 -1.18 1.09
CA PHE A 192 9.11 -1.32 -0.34
C PHE A 192 8.26 -0.32 -1.17
N ILE A 193 7.00 -0.14 -0.78
CA ILE A 193 6.11 0.83 -1.40
C ILE A 193 6.63 2.25 -1.21
N LEU A 194 7.07 2.63 -0.01
CA LEU A 194 7.63 3.96 0.21
C LEU A 194 8.86 4.19 -0.67
N ALA A 195 9.77 3.21 -0.77
CA ALA A 195 10.94 3.32 -1.64
C ALA A 195 10.52 3.52 -3.11
N THR A 196 9.51 2.78 -3.57
CA THR A 196 8.97 2.92 -4.94
C THR A 196 8.36 4.29 -5.17
N VAL A 197 7.61 4.83 -4.21
CA VAL A 197 7.00 6.17 -4.28
C VAL A 197 8.09 7.25 -4.30
N ILE A 198 9.13 7.13 -3.47
CA ILE A 198 10.26 8.05 -3.47
C ILE A 198 10.99 8.01 -4.82
N ALA A 199 11.25 6.82 -5.36
CA ALA A 199 11.87 6.66 -6.68
C ALA A 199 11.02 7.27 -7.81
N PHE A 200 9.70 7.09 -7.75
CA PHE A 200 8.77 7.71 -8.70
C PHE A 200 8.81 9.25 -8.61
N ILE A 201 8.74 9.81 -7.40
CA ILE A 201 8.83 11.25 -7.15
C ILE A 201 10.16 11.81 -7.67
N TRP A 202 11.27 11.11 -7.41
CA TRP A 202 12.59 11.48 -7.90
C TRP A 202 12.64 11.50 -9.43
N THR A 203 12.07 10.49 -10.08
CA THR A 203 12.00 10.39 -11.55
C THR A 203 11.15 11.52 -12.13
N ALA A 204 9.98 11.79 -11.56
CA ALA A 204 9.10 12.88 -11.99
C ALA A 204 9.79 14.25 -11.84
N LYS A 205 10.43 14.50 -10.69
CA LYS A 205 11.19 15.74 -10.45
C LYS A 205 12.34 15.91 -11.44
N THR A 206 13.13 14.86 -11.67
CA THR A 206 14.26 14.88 -12.62
C THR A 206 13.78 15.15 -14.04
N THR A 207 12.69 14.50 -14.45
CA THR A 207 12.06 14.74 -15.76
C THR A 207 11.62 16.19 -15.92
N ALA A 208 10.96 16.76 -14.90
CA ALA A 208 10.57 18.16 -14.92
C ALA A 208 11.76 19.13 -14.98
N ASN A 209 12.84 18.84 -14.25
CA ASN A 209 14.08 19.62 -14.31
C ASN A 209 14.74 19.58 -15.69
N VAL A 210 14.77 18.42 -16.34
CA VAL A 210 15.34 18.29 -17.69
C VAL A 210 14.51 19.07 -18.71
N ILE A 211 13.18 18.95 -18.65
CA ILE A 211 12.27 19.63 -19.58
C ILE A 211 12.36 21.15 -19.40
N ASP A 212 12.33 21.67 -18.17
CA ASP A 212 12.40 23.11 -17.94
C ASP A 212 13.79 23.70 -18.27
N LYS A 213 14.86 22.90 -18.18
CA LYS A 213 16.19 23.31 -18.68
C LYS A 213 16.22 23.38 -20.21
N ALA A 214 15.58 22.44 -20.89
CA ALA A 214 15.48 22.42 -22.35
C ALA A 214 14.53 23.51 -22.88
N PHE A 215 13.48 23.82 -22.13
CA PHE A 215 12.44 24.77 -22.49
C PHE A 215 12.10 25.65 -21.27
N PRO A 216 12.76 26.80 -21.06
CA PRO A 216 12.50 27.70 -19.93
C PRO A 216 11.29 28.60 -20.16
N ILE A 217 10.13 28.02 -20.50
CA ILE A 217 8.90 28.78 -20.81
C ILE A 217 7.93 28.66 -19.63
N ASN A 218 7.48 29.79 -19.07
CA ASN A 218 6.65 29.87 -17.86
C ASN A 218 5.30 29.14 -17.92
N ASN A 219 4.82 28.71 -19.10
CA ASN A 219 3.48 28.14 -19.31
C ASN A 219 3.46 26.72 -19.91
N LEU A 220 4.55 25.96 -19.79
CA LEU A 220 4.64 24.59 -20.33
C LEU A 220 3.63 23.60 -19.74
N GLN A 221 3.09 23.84 -18.55
CA GLN A 221 2.08 22.95 -17.95
C GLN A 221 0.82 22.84 -18.82
N GLY A 222 0.30 23.96 -19.35
CA GLY A 222 -0.88 23.95 -20.21
C GLY A 222 -0.65 23.17 -21.51
N LEU A 223 0.51 23.37 -22.13
CA LEU A 223 0.93 22.63 -23.31
C LEU A 223 1.06 21.12 -23.01
N ALA A 224 1.66 20.77 -21.86
CA ALA A 224 1.83 19.38 -21.46
C ALA A 224 0.48 18.67 -21.21
N VAL A 225 -0.54 19.36 -20.68
CA VAL A 225 -1.90 18.81 -20.57
C VAL A 225 -2.50 18.51 -21.94
N ILE A 226 -2.35 19.43 -22.90
CA ILE A 226 -2.84 19.26 -24.27
C ILE A 226 -2.15 18.07 -24.93
N ILE A 227 -0.81 18.02 -24.87
CA ILE A 227 0.01 16.94 -25.44
C ILE A 227 -0.37 15.59 -24.79
N PHE A 228 -0.51 15.55 -23.46
CA PHE A 228 -0.92 14.36 -22.74
C PHE A 228 -2.29 13.85 -23.23
N THR A 229 -3.26 14.76 -23.38
CA THR A 229 -4.62 14.42 -23.80
C THR A 229 -4.63 13.85 -25.22
N ILE A 230 -3.96 14.52 -26.16
CA ILE A 230 -3.86 14.09 -27.56
C ILE A 230 -3.14 12.74 -27.65
N ALA A 231 -2.00 12.59 -26.97
CA ALA A 231 -1.21 11.36 -26.98
C ALA A 231 -1.99 10.17 -26.38
N THR A 232 -2.75 10.42 -25.30
CA THR A 232 -3.60 9.40 -24.68
C THR A 232 -4.74 8.98 -25.62
N LEU A 233 -5.42 9.93 -26.26
CA LEU A 233 -6.48 9.64 -27.24
C LEU A 233 -5.92 8.82 -28.41
N ILE A 234 -4.79 9.23 -28.99
CA ILE A 234 -4.13 8.48 -30.07
C ILE A 234 -3.79 7.06 -29.61
N SER A 235 -3.29 6.87 -28.38
CA SER A 235 -2.96 5.55 -27.86
C SER A 235 -4.17 4.62 -27.69
N ILE A 236 -5.35 5.20 -27.40
CA ILE A 236 -6.61 4.46 -27.21
C ILE A 236 -7.23 4.09 -28.55
N PHE A 237 -7.22 5.01 -29.53
CA PHE A 237 -7.87 4.84 -30.83
C PHE A 237 -6.98 4.24 -31.92
N ALA A 238 -5.66 4.21 -31.75
CA ALA A 238 -4.74 3.56 -32.69
C ALA A 238 -4.62 2.03 -32.48
N LYS A 239 -5.59 1.42 -31.79
CA LYS A 239 -5.73 -0.04 -31.63
C LYS A 239 -6.74 -0.61 -32.59
#